data_AF-A0A3D5JS00-F1
#
_entry.id   AF-A0A3D5JS00-F1
#
_cell.length_a   1.000
_cell.length_b   1.000
_cell.length_c   1.000
_cell.angle_alpha   90.00
_cell.angle_beta   90.00
_cell.angle_gamma   90.00
#
_symmetry.space_group_name_H-M   'P 1'
#
loop_
_entity.id
_entity.type
_entity.pdbx_description
1 polymer ?
#
loop_
_entity_poly.entity_id
_entity_poly.type
_entity_poly.pdbx_seq_one_letter_code
_entity_poly.pdbx_strand_id
1 'polypeptide(L)' 'MTLSDLALHDSALVESVQELHANDAIARRLRELGFVKGEDVRLVARGPVGGE' A
#
# COMPACT_ATOMS: atom_id res chain seq x y z
N MET A 1 5.20 -4.79 -8.87
CA MET A 1 4.69 -5.49 -7.68
C MET A 1 3.81 -4.52 -6.89
N THR A 2 2.84 -5.03 -6.13
CA THR A 2 2.01 -4.21 -5.24
C THR A 2 2.41 -4.42 -3.78
N LEU A 3 1.82 -3.66 -2.87
CA LEU A 3 2.05 -3.86 -1.43
C LEU A 3 1.62 -5.26 -0.96
N SER A 4 0.60 -5.86 -1.58
CA SER A 4 0.11 -7.20 -1.24
C SER A 4 1.10 -8.32 -1.60
N ASP A 5 1.94 -8.10 -2.63
CA ASP A 5 2.98 -9.05 -3.03
C ASP A 5 4.18 -9.10 -2.05
N LEU A 6 4.26 -8.17 -1.09
CA LEU A 6 5.39 -8.05 -0.18
C LEU A 6 5.45 -9.23 0.80
N ALA A 7 6.67 -9.74 1.04
CA ALA A 7 6.90 -10.77 2.04
C ALA A 7 6.73 -10.21 3.46
N LEU A 8 6.37 -11.06 4.42
CA LEU A 8 6.21 -10.63 5.81
C LEU A 8 7.52 -10.08 6.37
N HIS A 9 7.45 -8.92 7.02
CA HIS A 9 8.56 -8.13 7.55
C HIS A 9 9.49 -7.50 6.51
N ASP A 10 9.19 -7.63 5.22
CA ASP A 10 9.94 -6.98 4.16
C ASP A 10 9.52 -5.51 4.02
N SER A 11 10.47 -4.68 3.56
CA SER A 11 10.29 -3.23 3.36
C SER A 11 10.44 -2.88 1.88
N ALA A 12 9.65 -1.91 1.43
CA ALA A 12 9.74 -1.36 0.08
C ALA A 12 9.51 0.16 0.11
N LEU A 13 10.04 0.84 -0.90
CA LEU A 13 9.71 2.24 -1.14
C LEU A 13 8.41 2.33 -1.96
N VAL A 14 7.49 3.18 -1.52
CA VAL A 14 6.28 3.48 -2.29
C VAL A 14 6.70 4.15 -3.60
N GLU A 15 6.31 3.57 -4.74
CA GLU A 15 6.51 4.20 -6.04
C GLU A 15 5.34 5.14 -6.36
N SER A 16 4.12 4.65 -6.19
CA SER A 16 2.86 5.35 -6.51
C SER A 16 1.68 4.63 -5.86
N VAL A 17 0.61 5.37 -5.58
CA VAL A 17 -0.72 4.81 -5.29
C VAL A 17 -1.53 4.90 -6.58
N GLN A 18 -2.08 3.78 -7.05
CA GLN A 18 -2.92 3.72 -8.25
C GLN A 18 -4.40 3.87 -7.87
N GLU A 19 -5.18 4.57 -8.69
CA GLU A 19 -6.65 4.60 -8.57
C GLU A 19 -7.22 3.40 -9.33
N LEU A 20 -8.10 2.62 -8.70
CA LEU A 20 -8.72 1.47 -9.36
C LEU A 20 -9.95 1.84 -10.19
N HIS A 21 -10.56 2.98 -9.88
CA HIS A 21 -11.70 3.53 -10.60
C HIS A 21 -11.69 5.06 -10.49
N ALA A 22 -12.53 5.73 -11.29
CA ALA A 22 -12.66 7.18 -11.21
C ALA A 22 -13.08 7.63 -9.80
N ASN A 23 -12.46 8.69 -9.29
CA ASN A 23 -12.71 9.25 -7.96
C ASN A 23 -12.50 8.24 -6.82
N ASP A 24 -11.46 7.40 -6.91
CA ASP A 24 -11.13 6.42 -5.89
C ASP A 24 -10.78 7.10 -4.55
N ALA A 25 -11.75 7.08 -3.64
CA ALA A 25 -11.62 7.70 -2.33
C ALA A 25 -10.57 7.00 -1.45
N ILE A 26 -10.33 5.71 -1.65
CA ILE A 26 -9.33 4.94 -0.89
C ILE A 26 -7.94 5.36 -1.35
N ALA A 27 -7.71 5.39 -2.67
CA ALA A 27 -6.44 5.84 -3.23
C ALA A 27 -6.12 7.28 -2.79
N ARG A 28 -7.11 8.18 -2.77
CA ARG A 28 -6.93 9.54 -2.24
C ARG A 28 -6.51 9.51 -0.77
N ARG A 29 -7.21 8.72 0.05
CA ARG A 29 -6.95 8.65 1.49
C ARG A 29 -5.58 8.06 1.81
N LEU A 30 -5.13 7.04 1.08
CA LEU A 30 -3.79 6.47 1.24
C LEU A 30 -2.71 7.54 1.05
N ARG A 31 -2.84 8.39 0.03
CA ARG A 31 -1.91 9.50 -0.19
C ARG A 31 -1.94 10.52 0.95
N GLU A 32 -3.13 10.86 1.46
CA GLU A 32 -3.28 11.76 2.62
C GLU A 32 -2.65 11.18 3.90
N LEU A 33 -2.62 9.85 4.03
CA LEU A 33 -2.00 9.15 5.16
C LEU A 33 -0.48 9.02 5.05
N GLY A 34 0.10 9.37 3.91
CA GLY A 34 1.56 9.33 3.69
C GLY A 34 2.04 8.21 2.79
N PHE A 35 1.17 7.45 2.12
CA PHE A 35 1.61 6.53 1.06
C PHE A 35 1.95 7.33 -0.20
N VAL A 36 3.12 8.00 -0.20
CA VAL A 36 3.61 8.87 -1.27
C VAL A 36 4.96 8.40 -1.79
N LYS A 37 5.35 8.85 -2.98
CA LYS A 37 6.56 8.38 -3.66
C LYS A 37 7.81 8.56 -2.77
N GLY A 38 8.56 7.48 -2.57
CA GLY A 38 9.80 7.46 -1.81
C GLY A 38 9.65 7.13 -0.32
N GLU A 39 8.43 7.01 0.20
CA GLU A 39 8.20 6.63 1.60
C GLU A 39 8.47 5.15 1.83
N ASP A 40 9.13 4.82 2.94
CA ASP A 40 9.36 3.44 3.37
C ASP A 40 8.08 2.84 3.97
N VAL A 41 7.71 1.67 3.48
CA VAL A 41 6.60 0.88 4.01
C VAL A 41 7.04 -0.54 4.26
N ARG A 42 6.55 -1.12 5.36
CA ARG A 42 6.88 -2.50 5.77
C ARG A 42 5.62 -3.30 6.04
N LEU A 43 5.58 -4.53 5.53
CA LEU A 43 4.50 -5.46 5.87
C LEU A 43 4.73 -6.04 7.27
N VAL A 44 4.00 -5.53 8.26
CA VAL A 44 4.17 -5.95 9.67
C VAL A 44 3.38 -7.20 10.04
N ALA A 45 2.22 -7.41 9.43
CA ALA A 45 1.34 -8.56 9.68
C ALA A 45 0.33 -8.67 8.54
N ARG A 46 -0.27 -9.84 8.38
CA ARG A 46 -1.47 -10.05 7.55
C ARG A 46 -2.67 -10.29 8.47
N GLY A 47 -3.80 -9.67 8.14
CA GLY A 47 -5.04 -9.90 8.86
C GLY A 47 -5.49 -11.37 8.75
N PRO A 48 -6.27 -11.89 9.72
CA PRO A 48 -6.76 -13.27 9.67
C PRO A 48 -7.71 -13.55 8.50
N VAL A 49 -8.22 -12.49 7.84
CA VAL A 49 -9.07 -12.53 6.65
C VAL A 49 -8.57 -11.48 5.67
N GLY A 50 -8.50 -11.81 4.38
CA GLY A 50 -8.18 -10.87 3.30
C GLY A 50 -6.69 -10.49 3.18
N GLY A 51 -5.77 -11.38 3.58
CA GLY A 51 -4.33 -11.16 3.48
C GLY A 51 -3.70 -11.62 2.16
N GLU A 52 -4.51 -11.73 1.10
CA GLU A 52 -4.11 -12.11 -0.26
C GLU A 52 -3.79 -10.88 -1.11
#